data_AF-A0A6H5HQH3-F1
#
_entry.id   AF-A0A6H5HQH3-F1
#
_cell.length_a   1.000
_cell.length_b   1.000
_cell.length_c   1.000
_cell.angle_alpha   90.00
_cell.angle_beta   90.00
_cell.angle_gamma   90.00
#
_symmetry.space_group_name_H-M   'P 1'
#
loop_
_entity.id
_entity.type
_entity.pdbx_description
1 polymer ?
#
loop_
_entity_poly.entity_id
_entity_poly.type
_entity_poly.pdbx_seq_one_letter_code
_entity_poly.pdbx_strand_id
1 'polypeptide(L)'
;MANFQGGTRTATMGNGNGRVFSAGIPVTRRSNRDADNSPSMVPTMDFIDFTLSKTQRRTPCVVHKHYKISRIRGFYMRKIRFTQQNFHDRLSQIIQEFPKLDRWQGLPSSPEVRRFAVPLQATETSRPRQ
;
A
#
# COMPACT_ATOMS: atom_id res chain seq x y z
N MET A 1 -0.43 -11.85 -36.61
CA MET A 1 -1.87 -12.14 -36.69
C MET A 1 -2.33 -12.58 -35.31
N ALA A 2 -2.99 -11.71 -34.54
CA ALA A 2 -3.47 -12.04 -33.20
C ALA A 2 -4.94 -12.46 -33.27
N ASN A 3 -5.23 -13.70 -32.86
CA ASN A 3 -6.58 -14.25 -32.80
C ASN A 3 -7.35 -13.63 -31.61
N PHE A 4 -8.36 -12.84 -31.93
CA PHE A 4 -9.30 -12.25 -30.97
C PHE A 4 -10.49 -13.21 -30.80
N GLN A 5 -10.54 -13.96 -29.69
CA GLN A 5 -11.75 -14.65 -29.25
C GLN A 5 -12.30 -13.93 -28.01
N GLY A 6 -13.12 -12.90 -28.23
CA GLY A 6 -13.92 -12.26 -27.19
C GLY A 6 -15.34 -12.83 -27.21
N GLY A 7 -15.74 -13.54 -26.15
CA GLY A 7 -17.11 -14.04 -26.00
C GLY A 7 -18.05 -12.99 -25.40
N THR A 8 -19.17 -12.71 -26.05
CA THR A 8 -20.24 -11.84 -25.55
C THR A 8 -21.26 -12.67 -24.76
N ARG A 9 -21.56 -12.29 -23.50
CA ARG A 9 -22.74 -12.81 -22.80
C ARG A 9 -23.94 -11.95 -23.16
N THR A 10 -24.92 -12.53 -23.86
CA THR A 10 -26.19 -11.87 -24.19
C THR A 10 -27.14 -11.96 -23.00
N ALA A 11 -27.48 -10.83 -22.39
CA ALA A 11 -28.55 -10.76 -21.40
C ALA A 11 -29.87 -10.38 -22.09
N THR A 12 -30.83 -11.29 -22.08
CA THR A 12 -32.17 -11.08 -22.67
C THR A 12 -33.12 -10.64 -21.56
N MET A 13 -33.52 -9.37 -21.56
CA MET A 13 -34.56 -8.86 -20.66
C MET A 13 -35.83 -8.61 -21.48
N GLY A 14 -36.88 -9.39 -21.24
CA GLY A 14 -38.18 -9.22 -21.88
C GLY A 14 -39.05 -8.26 -21.07
N ASN A 15 -39.65 -7.27 -21.72
CA ASN A 15 -40.73 -6.49 -21.11
C ASN A 15 -42.09 -7.09 -21.51
N GLY A 16 -43.11 -6.96 -20.66
CA GLY A 16 -44.45 -7.57 -20.79
C GLY A 16 -45.26 -7.20 -22.06
N ASN A 17 -44.69 -6.40 -22.95
CA ASN A 17 -45.27 -6.01 -24.25
C ASN A 17 -44.63 -6.75 -25.45
N GLY A 18 -43.94 -7.88 -25.22
CA GLY A 18 -43.41 -8.74 -26.28
C GLY A 18 -42.21 -8.18 -27.06
N ARG A 19 -41.64 -7.03 -26.65
CA ARG A 19 -40.40 -6.48 -27.23
C ARG A 19 -39.19 -6.99 -26.44
N VAL A 20 -38.28 -7.65 -27.16
CA VAL A 20 -37.02 -8.20 -26.63
C VAL A 20 -35.88 -7.29 -27.05
N PHE A 21 -35.14 -6.74 -26.09
CA PHE A 21 -33.95 -5.92 -26.37
C PHE A 21 -32.70 -6.72 -25.97
N SER A 22 -31.81 -6.99 -26.94
CA SER A 22 -30.53 -7.65 -26.71
C SER A 22 -29.41 -6.61 -26.61
N ALA A 23 -28.89 -6.37 -25.41
CA ALA A 23 -27.69 -5.57 -25.21
C ALA A 23 -26.49 -6.49 -24.94
N GLY A 24 -25.50 -6.50 -25.84
CA GLY A 24 -24.25 -7.22 -25.64
C GLY A 24 -23.34 -6.45 -24.68
N ILE A 25 -23.09 -6.99 -23.49
CA ILE A 25 -22.11 -6.42 -22.56
C ILE A 25 -20.74 -7.02 -22.91
N PRO A 26 -19.73 -6.20 -23.30
CA PRO A 26 -18.39 -6.70 -23.54
C PRO A 26 -17.76 -7.16 -22.22
N VAL A 27 -17.46 -8.46 -22.10
CA VAL A 27 -16.71 -9.00 -20.96
C VAL A 27 -15.22 -8.84 -21.27
N THR A 28 -14.64 -7.73 -20.84
CA THR A 28 -13.18 -7.57 -20.91
C THR A 28 -12.57 -8.51 -19.87
N ARG A 29 -11.87 -9.56 -20.33
CA ARG A 29 -11.08 -10.46 -19.48
C ARG A 29 -10.05 -9.61 -18.75
N ARG A 30 -10.30 -9.34 -17.46
CA ARG A 30 -9.34 -8.67 -16.57
C ARG A 30 -8.09 -9.55 -16.55
N SER A 31 -7.03 -9.12 -17.20
CA SER A 31 -5.74 -9.78 -17.09
C SER A 31 -5.33 -9.74 -15.62
N ASN A 32 -5.24 -10.92 -15.00
CA ASN A 32 -4.45 -11.07 -13.79
C ASN A 32 -3.01 -10.76 -14.21
N ARG A 33 -2.59 -9.52 -14.00
CA ARG A 33 -1.18 -9.19 -13.91
C ARG A 33 -0.71 -9.79 -12.60
N ASP A 34 0.28 -10.65 -12.72
CA ASP A 34 1.00 -11.25 -11.62
C ASP A 34 1.32 -10.18 -10.58
N ALA A 35 0.80 -10.41 -9.38
CA ALA A 35 1.07 -9.57 -8.23
C ALA A 35 2.56 -9.72 -7.91
N ASP A 36 3.36 -8.75 -8.34
CA ASP A 36 4.59 -8.42 -7.64
C ASP A 36 4.22 -8.30 -6.16
N ASN A 37 4.71 -9.24 -5.35
CA ASN A 37 4.57 -9.28 -3.90
C ASN A 37 5.44 -8.20 -3.26
N SER A 38 5.38 -6.98 -3.81
CA SER A 38 5.78 -5.76 -3.13
C SER A 38 4.55 -5.24 -2.40
N PRO A 39 4.61 -4.95 -1.09
CA PRO A 39 3.52 -4.27 -0.42
C PRO A 39 3.18 -3.01 -1.21
N SER A 40 2.00 -2.99 -1.85
CA SER A 40 1.50 -1.79 -2.48
C SER A 40 1.36 -0.76 -1.37
N MET A 41 2.33 0.16 -1.28
CA MET A 41 2.30 1.22 -0.30
C MET A 41 1.00 1.98 -0.51
N VAL A 42 0.05 1.79 0.42
CA VAL A 42 -1.28 2.38 0.31
C VAL A 42 -1.09 3.90 0.31
N PRO A 43 -1.63 4.63 -0.69
CA PRO A 43 -1.49 6.08 -0.72
C PRO A 43 -2.06 6.67 0.57
N THR A 44 -1.43 7.74 1.07
CA THR A 44 -1.68 8.28 2.41
C THR A 44 -3.15 8.60 2.69
N MET A 45 -3.93 8.98 1.67
CA MET A 45 -5.36 9.24 1.80
C MET A 45 -6.16 7.96 2.07
N ASP A 46 -5.96 6.92 1.27
CA ASP A 46 -6.66 5.63 1.42
C ASP A 46 -6.36 4.98 2.78
N PHE A 47 -5.16 5.21 3.32
CA PHE A 47 -4.79 4.74 4.65
C PHE A 47 -5.58 5.41 5.79
N ILE A 48 -5.76 6.73 5.69
CA ILE A 48 -6.56 7.51 6.65
C ILE A 48 -8.02 7.09 6.55
N ASP A 49 -8.57 7.01 5.34
CA ASP A 49 -9.96 6.64 5.09
C ASP A 49 -10.29 5.21 5.55
N PHE A 50 -9.37 4.27 5.34
CA PHE A 50 -9.50 2.91 5.86
C PHE A 50 -9.58 2.90 7.39
N THR A 51 -8.68 3.62 8.06
CA THR A 51 -8.57 3.65 9.53
C THR A 51 -9.78 4.35 10.17
N LEU A 52 -10.20 5.47 9.60
CA LEU A 52 -11.38 6.23 10.07
C LEU A 52 -12.67 5.46 9.81
N SER A 53 -12.81 4.82 8.64
CA SER A 53 -13.97 3.95 8.34
C SER A 53 -14.07 2.78 9.31
N LYS A 54 -12.95 2.13 9.64
CA LYS A 54 -12.92 1.03 10.60
C LYS A 54 -13.26 1.50 12.02
N THR A 55 -12.79 2.69 12.40
CA THR A 55 -13.10 3.31 13.70
C THR A 55 -14.59 3.60 13.83
N GLN A 56 -15.21 4.13 12.79
CA GLN A 56 -16.65 4.44 12.81
C GLN A 56 -17.50 3.16 12.91
N ARG A 57 -17.14 2.08 12.20
CA ARG A 57 -17.88 0.80 12.25
C ARG A 57 -17.73 0.03 13.57
N ARG A 58 -16.61 0.20 14.28
CA ARG A 58 -16.25 -0.61 15.47
C ARG A 58 -16.46 0.12 16.80
N THR A 59 -16.62 1.44 16.78
CA THR A 59 -16.85 2.25 18.00
C THR A 59 -18.27 2.80 18.02
N PRO A 60 -18.87 3.05 19.21
CA PRO A 60 -20.19 3.66 19.29
C PRO A 60 -20.18 5.05 18.60
N CYS A 61 -21.27 5.37 17.90
CA CYS A 61 -21.37 6.58 17.06
C CYS A 61 -22.31 7.66 17.60
N VAL A 62 -23.16 7.33 18.58
CA VAL A 62 -24.19 8.26 19.08
C VAL A 62 -23.89 8.66 20.52
N VAL A 63 -23.92 9.97 20.78
CA VAL A 63 -23.86 10.57 22.12
C VAL A 63 -25.04 11.51 22.28
N HIS A 64 -25.71 11.43 23.42
CA HIS A 64 -26.83 12.30 23.76
C HIS A 64 -26.41 13.36 24.77
N LYS A 65 -27.03 14.54 24.71
CA LYS A 65 -26.67 15.73 25.51
C LYS A 65 -26.82 15.53 27.02
N HIS A 66 -27.70 14.62 27.44
CA HIS A 66 -28.00 14.34 28.86
C HIS A 66 -27.07 13.29 29.51
N TYR A 67 -26.02 12.84 28.82
CA TYR A 67 -25.08 11.88 29.41
C TYR A 67 -24.15 12.53 30.42
N LYS A 68 -23.86 11.81 31.52
CA LYS A 68 -22.84 12.21 32.50
C LYS A 68 -21.49 12.43 31.80
N ILE A 69 -20.76 13.47 32.20
CA ILE A 69 -19.47 13.84 31.60
C ILE A 69 -18.47 12.68 31.54
N SER A 70 -18.46 11.80 32.54
CA SER A 70 -17.60 10.61 32.58
C SER A 70 -17.86 9.67 31.39
N ARG A 71 -19.12 9.53 30.97
CA ARG A 71 -19.50 8.68 29.83
C ARG A 71 -19.06 9.31 28.50
N ILE A 72 -19.18 10.63 28.36
CA ILE A 72 -18.74 11.37 27.16
C ILE A 72 -17.21 11.29 27.03
N ARG A 73 -16.48 11.45 28.14
CA ARG A 73 -15.02 11.25 28.16
C ARG A 73 -14.65 9.82 27.75
N GLY A 74 -15.29 8.82 28.32
CA GLY A 74 -15.08 7.41 27.94
C GLY A 74 -15.38 7.13 26.46
N PHE A 75 -16.40 7.78 25.91
CA PHE A 75 -16.76 7.66 24.49
C PHE A 75 -15.65 8.17 23.57
N TYR A 76 -15.10 9.36 23.82
CA TYR A 76 -14.01 9.91 23.00
C TYR A 76 -12.67 9.22 23.27
N MET A 77 -12.37 8.85 24.52
CA MET A 77 -11.16 8.09 24.83
C MET A 77 -11.12 6.74 24.12
N ARG A 78 -12.26 6.05 24.00
CA ARG A 78 -12.35 4.81 23.24
C ARG A 78 -12.07 5.01 21.76
N LYS A 79 -12.53 6.12 21.16
CA LYS A 79 -12.20 6.47 19.77
C LYS A 79 -10.70 6.68 19.59
N ILE A 80 -10.06 7.45 20.46
CA ILE A 80 -8.62 7.77 20.40
C ILE A 80 -7.75 6.53 20.58
N ARG A 81 -8.06 5.69 21.57
CA ARG A 81 -7.31 4.43 21.78
C ARG A 81 -7.49 3.46 20.62
N PHE A 82 -8.70 3.38 20.06
CA PHE A 82 -8.96 2.50 18.92
C PHE A 82 -8.20 2.97 17.68
N THR A 83 -8.20 4.26 17.35
CA THR A 83 -7.43 4.78 16.21
C THR A 83 -5.95 4.56 16.40
N GLN A 84 -5.43 4.85 17.60
CA GLN A 84 -4.01 4.67 17.93
C GLN A 84 -3.56 3.21 17.72
N GLN A 85 -4.33 2.23 18.21
CA GLN A 85 -3.99 0.82 18.01
C GLN A 85 -4.00 0.43 16.53
N ASN A 86 -5.01 0.87 15.76
CA ASN A 86 -5.09 0.53 14.33
C ASN A 86 -3.94 1.13 13.53
N PHE A 87 -3.51 2.36 13.85
CA PHE A 87 -2.32 2.96 13.24
C PHE A 87 -1.06 2.17 13.61
N HIS A 88 -0.91 1.81 14.88
CA HIS A 88 0.23 1.01 15.34
C HIS A 88 0.30 -0.34 14.63
N ASP A 89 -0.79 -1.11 14.60
CA ASP A 89 -0.81 -2.45 13.99
C ASP A 89 -0.46 -2.39 12.50
N ARG A 90 -1.01 -1.40 11.78
CA ARG A 90 -0.76 -1.23 10.35
C ARG A 90 0.66 -0.79 10.05
N LEU A 91 1.20 0.15 10.80
CA LEU A 91 2.58 0.61 10.63
C LEU A 91 3.56 -0.51 11.00
N SER A 92 3.31 -1.25 12.09
CA SER A 92 4.11 -2.41 12.48
C SER A 92 4.09 -3.51 11.42
N GLN A 93 2.94 -3.78 10.81
CA GLN A 93 2.83 -4.72 9.68
C GLN A 93 3.69 -4.27 8.49
N ILE A 94 3.56 -3.00 8.09
CA ILE A 94 4.35 -2.44 6.98
C ILE A 94 5.86 -2.55 7.27
N ILE A 95 6.29 -2.25 8.50
CA ILE A 95 7.70 -2.35 8.91
C ILE A 95 8.22 -3.79 8.84
N GLN A 96 7.41 -4.78 9.21
CA GLN A 96 7.79 -6.20 9.17
C GLN A 96 7.85 -6.76 7.74
N GLU A 97 7.05 -6.22 6.83
CA GLU A 97 6.97 -6.65 5.44
C GLU A 97 8.17 -6.17 4.61
N PHE A 98 8.86 -5.13 5.07
CA PHE A 98 10.10 -4.71 4.43
C PHE A 98 11.20 -5.77 4.62
N PRO A 99 11.82 -6.25 3.52
CA PRO A 99 12.95 -7.16 3.61
C PRO A 99 14.09 -6.45 4.34
N LYS A 100 14.47 -6.96 5.52
CA LYS A 100 15.63 -6.45 6.26
C LYS A 100 16.89 -6.72 5.46
N LEU A 101 17.54 -5.66 4.98
CA LEU A 101 18.87 -5.72 4.36
C LEU A 101 19.95 -5.98 5.42
N ASP A 102 19.86 -7.07 6.18
CA ASP A 102 20.84 -7.43 7.21
C ASP A 102 22.07 -8.15 6.64
N ARG A 103 22.22 -8.15 5.31
CA ARG A 103 23.39 -8.75 4.69
C ARG A 103 23.69 -8.17 3.33
N TRP A 104 24.61 -7.20 3.31
CA TRP A 104 25.53 -7.04 2.18
C TRP A 104 26.48 -8.26 2.11
N GLN A 105 25.94 -9.48 2.05
CA GLN A 105 26.69 -10.66 1.65
C GLN A 105 26.83 -10.60 0.14
N GLY A 106 27.77 -9.75 -0.27
CA GLY A 106 28.02 -9.45 -1.67
C GLY A 106 29.21 -8.55 -1.91
N LEU A 107 30.02 -8.21 -0.89
CA LEU A 107 31.42 -7.96 -1.18
C LEU A 107 32.02 -9.34 -1.53
N PRO A 108 32.44 -9.58 -2.78
CA PRO A 108 33.20 -10.78 -3.06
C PRO A 108 34.39 -10.77 -2.11
N SER A 109 34.52 -11.82 -1.31
CA SER A 109 35.71 -12.11 -0.50
C SER A 109 36.95 -12.42 -1.36
N SER A 110 36.91 -12.08 -2.66
CA SER A 110 38.02 -12.25 -3.58
C SER A 110 38.86 -10.97 -3.61
N PRO A 111 40.16 -11.02 -3.29
CA PRO A 111 41.06 -9.86 -3.25
C PRO A 111 41.31 -9.19 -4.62
N GLU A 112 40.63 -9.61 -5.70
CA GLU A 112 40.94 -9.21 -7.07
C GLU A 112 40.33 -7.86 -7.50
N VAL A 113 39.29 -7.36 -6.82
CA VAL A 113 38.63 -6.09 -7.20
C VAL A 113 39.32 -4.84 -6.61
N ARG A 114 40.34 -5.01 -5.76
CA ARG A 114 41.17 -3.89 -5.25
C ARG A 114 42.15 -3.30 -6.28
N ARG A 115 42.32 -3.93 -7.45
CA ARG A 115 43.28 -3.48 -8.47
C ARG A 115 42.86 -2.25 -9.29
N PHE A 116 41.61 -1.79 -9.17
CA PHE A 116 41.14 -0.58 -9.87
C PHE A 116 41.08 0.67 -8.99
N ALA A 117 41.51 0.58 -7.73
CA ALA A 117 41.78 1.78 -6.94
C ALA A 117 43.08 2.42 -7.47
N VAL A 118 42.92 3.33 -8.43
CA VAL A 118 43.98 4.22 -8.88
C VAL A 118 44.58 4.89 -7.64
N PRO A 119 45.91 4.84 -7.42
CA PRO A 119 46.51 5.57 -6.32
C PRO A 119 46.31 7.07 -6.57
N LEU A 120 45.59 7.74 -5.68
CA LEU A 120 45.61 9.19 -5.59
C LEU A 120 47.05 9.58 -5.22
N GLN A 121 47.87 9.93 -6.22
CA GLN A 121 49.13 10.61 -5.95
C GLN A 121 48.77 11.98 -5.41
N ALA A 122 48.85 12.15 -4.09
CA ALA A 122 48.91 13.46 -3.48
C ALA A 122 50.22 14.09 -3.97
N THR A 123 50.14 14.96 -4.97
CA THR A 123 51.24 15.87 -5.27
C THR A 123 51.36 16.80 -4.07
N GLU A 124 52.35 16.53 -3.21
CA GLU A 124 52.81 17.49 -2.22
C GLU A 124 53.28 18.74 -2.98
N THR A 125 52.42 19.75 -3.04
CA THR A 125 52.88 21.12 -3.28
C THR A 125 53.63 21.55 -2.02
N SER A 126 54.92 21.24 -2.01
CA SER A 126 55.90 21.84 -1.12
C SER A 126 55.80 23.35 -1.25
N ARG A 127 55.20 24.01 -0.24
CA ARG A 127 55.36 25.46 -0.07
C ARG A 127 56.84 25.71 0.22
N PRO A 128 57.56 26.52 -0.56
CA PRO A 128 58.89 26.94 -0.15
C PRO A 128 58.76 27.83 1.09
N ARG A 129 59.49 27.46 2.16
CA ARG A 129 59.90 28.43 3.17
C ARG A 129 60.90 29.36 2.50
N GLN A 130 60.49 30.59 2.26
CA GLN A 130 61.22 31.83 2.56
C GLN A 130 60.25 33.01 2.37
#